data_AF-A0A1H3RHB0-F1
#
_entry.id   AF-A0A1H3RHB0-F1
#
_cell.length_a   1.000
_cell.length_b   1.000
_cell.length_c   1.000
_cell.angle_alpha   90.00
_cell.angle_beta   90.00
_cell.angle_gamma   90.00
#
_symmetry.space_group_name_H-M   'P 1'
#
loop_
_entity.id
_entity.type
_entity.pdbx_description
1 polymer ?
#
loop_
_entity_poly.entity_id
_entity_poly.type
_entity_poly.pdbx_seq_one_letter_code
_entity_poly.pdbx_strand_id
1 'polypeptide(L)'
;MTEVRLGLIEFGKALNDTVTVPGLGQLPGGQVSVGRATRGARARLVRNDRVLAEDLRLGIMLRKKFLSSELEPRTEAGFLRDVFVAVGRRDIVPGDALELYADNEIGPDTSSQVGVAQVHAPGHSFLTGFHAQVRQHEGTLRDGALIGHFRGGQVIGSPMRVLGLSGPAGPIPEVPAGQYATALLGFQCAAPPMPGDMLAVYPEADREYLEHREGIAVVHGVNLLGDGSAVAAVEVPEQMARNVLTAGSLARLIRPNGVGMETTSTVVRTGIKVTSLARGNMIIPAGSGTGVFTMGLSTQDVQANDVVETYVPAPGTRADQQLAPPPLPEAPSSPVDVNTAPPSDLAALPGMSPERAASAVELRQRQGGFADVEAFGVAVGLQPHEIVRLRGRATASRVEQRGTGIRQLDI
;
A
#
# COMPACT_ATOMS: atom_id res chain seq x y z
N MET A 1 1.35 7.09 1.51
CA MET A 1 1.67 5.80 0.89
C MET A 1 3.14 5.54 1.11
N THR A 2 3.47 4.84 2.19
CA THR A 2 4.84 4.38 2.49
C THR A 2 4.90 2.86 2.34
N GLU A 3 5.00 2.39 1.09
CA GLU A 3 5.27 0.98 0.82
C GLU A 3 6.73 0.66 1.16
N VAL A 4 6.98 -0.42 1.90
CA VAL A 4 8.33 -0.93 2.15
C VAL A 4 8.58 -2.14 1.24
N ARG A 5 9.50 -1.99 0.28
CA ARG A 5 10.01 -3.09 -0.55
C ARG A 5 10.91 -3.99 0.29
N LEU A 6 10.50 -5.25 0.44
CA LEU A 6 11.10 -6.26 1.33
C LEU A 6 12.08 -7.17 0.60
N GLY A 7 11.81 -7.50 -0.66
CA GLY A 7 12.65 -8.41 -1.42
C GLY A 7 12.17 -8.67 -2.84
N LEU A 8 12.96 -9.41 -3.58
CA LEU A 8 12.72 -9.77 -4.97
C LEU A 8 12.90 -11.28 -5.14
N ILE A 9 11.92 -11.96 -5.72
CA ILE A 9 12.03 -13.35 -6.16
C ILE A 9 12.05 -13.37 -7.68
N GLU A 10 13.09 -13.92 -8.29
CA GLU A 10 13.19 -14.06 -9.75
C GLU A 10 13.06 -15.53 -10.16
N PHE A 11 12.18 -15.79 -11.13
CA PHE A 11 11.90 -17.12 -11.64
C PHE A 11 12.83 -17.48 -12.79
N GLY A 12 13.29 -18.74 -12.81
CA GLY A 12 14.31 -19.22 -13.76
C GLY A 12 15.76 -18.98 -13.32
N LYS A 13 15.98 -18.49 -12.10
CA LYS A 13 17.32 -18.40 -11.47
C LYS A 13 17.57 -19.48 -10.40
N ALA A 14 16.54 -20.19 -9.98
CA ALA A 14 16.65 -21.27 -9.02
C ALA A 14 17.40 -22.47 -9.62
N LEU A 15 18.03 -23.30 -8.78
CA LEU A 15 18.65 -24.55 -9.24
C LEU A 15 17.63 -25.55 -9.78
N ASN A 16 16.41 -25.50 -9.26
CA ASN A 16 15.30 -26.33 -9.70
C ASN A 16 14.20 -25.44 -10.28
N ASP A 17 13.87 -25.65 -11.55
CA ASP A 17 12.89 -24.80 -12.24
C ASP A 17 11.46 -25.02 -11.78
N THR A 18 11.11 -26.21 -11.28
CA THR A 18 9.76 -26.52 -10.81
C THR A 18 9.71 -27.60 -9.73
N VAL A 19 8.58 -27.69 -9.03
CA VAL A 19 8.25 -28.83 -8.17
C VAL A 19 6.76 -29.14 -8.17
N THR A 20 6.40 -30.41 -8.09
CA THR A 20 5.00 -30.84 -7.93
C THR A 20 4.60 -30.81 -6.46
N VAL A 21 3.50 -30.11 -6.15
CA VAL A 21 2.96 -29.95 -4.81
C VAL A 21 1.53 -30.50 -4.77
N PRO A 22 1.19 -31.38 -3.80
CA PRO A 22 -0.17 -31.89 -3.64
C PRO A 22 -1.22 -30.77 -3.55
N GLY A 23 -2.27 -30.86 -4.38
CA GLY A 23 -3.36 -29.88 -4.44
C GLY A 23 -3.05 -28.59 -5.21
N LEU A 24 -1.79 -28.32 -5.54
CA LEU A 24 -1.35 -27.16 -6.33
C LEU A 24 -0.86 -27.51 -7.73
N GLY A 25 -0.39 -28.74 -7.93
CA GLY A 25 0.27 -29.13 -9.17
C GLY A 25 1.70 -28.61 -9.24
N GLN A 26 2.15 -28.23 -10.42
CA GLN A 26 3.52 -27.77 -10.64
C GLN A 26 3.66 -26.30 -10.21
N LEU A 27 4.58 -26.01 -9.28
CA LEU A 27 4.98 -24.66 -8.91
C LEU A 27 6.33 -24.31 -9.54
N PRO A 28 6.51 -23.06 -10.02
CA PRO A 28 7.79 -22.61 -10.52
C PRO A 28 8.78 -22.33 -9.37
N GLY A 29 10.05 -22.61 -9.64
CA GLY A 29 11.17 -22.30 -8.77
C GLY A 29 11.64 -20.87 -8.99
N GLY A 30 11.72 -20.11 -7.90
CA GLY A 30 12.27 -18.77 -7.86
C GLY A 30 13.47 -18.69 -6.92
N GLN A 31 14.34 -17.71 -7.13
CA GLN A 31 15.44 -17.41 -6.22
C GLN A 31 15.24 -16.01 -5.63
N VAL A 32 15.43 -15.88 -4.32
CA VAL A 32 15.44 -14.58 -3.66
C VAL A 32 16.72 -13.84 -4.05
N SER A 33 16.62 -12.81 -4.88
CA SER A 33 17.78 -12.07 -5.40
C SER A 33 18.01 -10.72 -4.72
N VAL A 34 17.04 -10.21 -3.98
CA VAL A 34 17.19 -9.01 -3.13
C VAL A 34 16.42 -9.23 -1.84
N GLY A 35 17.00 -8.79 -0.71
CA GLY A 35 16.32 -8.77 0.57
C GLY A 35 15.84 -10.14 1.04
N ARG A 36 14.58 -10.22 1.47
CA ARG A 36 13.98 -11.43 2.06
C ARG A 36 12.59 -11.69 1.52
N ALA A 37 12.31 -12.95 1.20
CA ALA A 37 10.96 -13.44 1.00
C ALA A 37 10.32 -13.84 2.32
N THR A 38 9.16 -13.26 2.62
CA THR A 38 8.39 -13.54 3.84
C THR A 38 7.00 -14.01 3.47
N ARG A 39 6.58 -15.16 4.00
CA ARG A 39 5.23 -15.68 3.80
C ARG A 39 4.21 -14.68 4.33
N GLY A 40 3.15 -14.45 3.55
CA GLY A 40 2.12 -13.45 3.84
C GLY A 40 2.45 -12.03 3.38
N ALA A 41 3.68 -11.76 2.92
CA ALA A 41 4.02 -10.49 2.27
C ALA A 41 3.15 -10.27 1.02
N ARG A 42 2.84 -9.00 0.74
CA ARG A 42 2.23 -8.62 -0.52
C ARG A 42 3.26 -8.72 -1.63
N ALA A 43 2.80 -8.93 -2.84
CA ALA A 43 3.66 -8.97 -4.00
C ALA A 43 2.98 -8.37 -5.22
N ARG A 44 3.82 -7.84 -6.11
CA ARG A 44 3.44 -7.50 -7.49
C ARG A 44 4.20 -8.43 -8.45
N LEU A 45 3.51 -8.90 -9.49
CA LEU A 45 4.10 -9.73 -10.54
C LEU A 45 4.63 -8.84 -11.65
N VAL A 46 5.90 -8.98 -11.99
CA VAL A 46 6.59 -8.19 -13.00
C VAL A 46 7.10 -9.11 -14.12
N ARG A 47 6.87 -8.70 -15.37
CA ARG A 47 7.37 -9.37 -16.59
C ARG A 47 7.79 -8.32 -17.61
N ASN A 48 9.04 -8.34 -18.06
CA ASN A 48 9.57 -7.42 -19.08
C ASN A 48 9.20 -5.95 -18.81
N ASP A 49 9.53 -5.46 -17.61
CA ASP A 49 9.23 -4.08 -17.16
C ASP A 49 7.74 -3.73 -17.07
N ARG A 50 6.83 -4.70 -17.17
CA ARG A 50 5.39 -4.50 -16.94
C ARG A 50 4.97 -5.13 -15.62
N VAL A 51 4.20 -4.39 -14.83
CA VAL A 51 3.51 -4.96 -13.68
C VAL A 51 2.22 -5.60 -14.18
N LEU A 52 2.11 -6.92 -14.08
CA LEU A 52 0.96 -7.68 -14.57
C LEU A 52 -0.15 -7.80 -13.53
N ALA A 53 0.23 -7.84 -12.25
CA ALA A 53 -0.69 -7.93 -11.14
C ALA A 53 -0.10 -7.28 -9.89
N GLU A 54 -0.97 -6.78 -9.03
CA GLU A 54 -0.65 -6.21 -7.73
C GLU A 54 -1.54 -6.87 -6.67
N ASP A 55 -1.24 -6.67 -5.39
CA ASP A 55 -1.98 -7.30 -4.29
C ASP A 55 -2.01 -8.83 -4.35
N LEU A 56 -0.98 -9.42 -4.94
CA LEU A 56 -0.69 -10.83 -4.72
C LEU A 56 -0.22 -11.01 -3.29
N ARG A 57 -0.28 -12.25 -2.80
CA ARG A 57 0.16 -12.56 -1.45
C ARG A 57 0.91 -13.87 -1.41
N LEU A 58 2.04 -13.91 -0.72
CA LEU A 58 2.86 -15.12 -0.57
C LEU A 58 2.17 -16.12 0.36
N GLY A 59 1.13 -16.79 -0.13
CA GLY A 59 0.28 -17.63 0.69
C GLY A 59 0.89 -18.97 1.06
N ILE A 60 1.72 -19.52 0.17
CA ILE A 60 2.55 -20.69 0.43
C ILE A 60 3.96 -20.38 -0.05
N MET A 61 4.95 -20.78 0.75
CA MET A 61 6.35 -20.75 0.39
C MET A 61 7.01 -22.02 0.89
N LEU A 62 7.67 -22.73 -0.02
CA LEU A 62 8.29 -24.03 0.22
C LEU A 62 9.77 -23.98 -0.15
N ARG A 63 10.56 -24.85 0.45
CA ARG A 63 11.94 -25.15 0.02
C ARG A 63 12.15 -26.66 -0.02
N LYS A 64 13.11 -27.10 -0.82
CA LYS A 64 13.65 -28.47 -0.72
C LYS A 64 14.58 -28.55 0.48
N LYS A 65 14.48 -29.61 1.27
CA LYS A 65 15.46 -29.92 2.31
C LYS A 65 16.83 -30.17 1.68
N PHE A 66 17.89 -29.83 2.39
CA PHE A 66 19.26 -30.01 1.91
C PHE A 66 19.52 -31.48 1.54
N LEU A 67 19.99 -31.75 0.32
CA LEU A 67 20.25 -33.08 -0.23
C LEU A 67 19.02 -34.02 -0.26
N SER A 68 17.80 -33.49 -0.22
CA SER A 68 16.56 -34.27 -0.27
C SER A 68 15.58 -33.74 -1.32
N SER A 69 14.70 -34.61 -1.81
CA SER A 69 13.55 -34.23 -2.63
C SER A 69 12.35 -33.76 -1.79
N GLU A 70 12.41 -33.91 -0.47
CA GLU A 70 11.34 -33.53 0.45
C GLU A 70 11.17 -32.01 0.51
N LEU A 71 9.91 -31.57 0.47
CA LEU A 71 9.53 -30.18 0.60
C LEU A 71 9.15 -29.85 2.04
N GLU A 72 9.51 -28.64 2.46
CA GLU A 72 9.11 -28.10 3.75
C GLU A 72 8.56 -26.67 3.60
N PRO A 73 7.49 -26.33 4.34
CA PRO A 73 7.00 -24.96 4.38
C PRO A 73 8.01 -24.06 5.08
N ARG A 74 8.18 -22.85 4.55
CA ARG A 74 9.03 -21.82 5.14
C ARG A 74 8.23 -20.55 5.40
N THR A 75 8.50 -19.92 6.53
CA THR A 75 8.00 -18.58 6.85
C THR A 75 8.83 -17.51 6.17
N GLU A 76 10.11 -17.79 5.95
CA GLU A 76 11.06 -16.84 5.38
C GLU A 76 12.16 -17.52 4.55
N ALA A 77 12.71 -16.78 3.59
CA ALA A 77 13.90 -17.14 2.83
C ALA A 77 14.70 -15.87 2.50
N GLY A 78 15.99 -15.86 2.87
CA GLY A 78 16.89 -14.74 2.57
C GLY A 78 17.50 -14.83 1.17
N PHE A 79 18.43 -13.93 0.89
CA PHE A 79 19.19 -13.83 -0.35
C PHE A 79 19.83 -15.17 -0.80
N LEU A 80 19.82 -15.42 -2.12
CA LEU A 80 20.29 -16.62 -2.82
C LEU A 80 19.60 -17.94 -2.39
N ARG A 81 18.44 -17.86 -1.75
CA ARG A 81 17.67 -19.05 -1.42
C ARG A 81 16.64 -19.33 -2.49
N ASP A 82 16.69 -20.56 -3.00
CA ASP A 82 15.65 -21.09 -3.87
C ASP A 82 14.38 -21.36 -3.05
N VAL A 83 13.25 -20.98 -3.63
CA VAL A 83 11.90 -21.08 -3.07
C VAL A 83 10.90 -21.52 -4.15
N PHE A 84 9.83 -22.17 -3.71
CA PHE A 84 8.64 -22.42 -4.53
C PHE A 84 7.47 -21.72 -3.85
N VAL A 85 6.75 -20.87 -4.57
CA VAL A 85 5.71 -20.02 -3.99
C VAL A 85 4.38 -20.21 -4.69
N ALA A 86 3.29 -20.06 -3.93
CA ALA A 86 1.95 -19.92 -4.50
C ALA A 86 1.37 -18.58 -4.04
N VAL A 87 0.96 -17.78 -5.03
CA VAL A 87 0.51 -16.39 -4.82
C VAL A 87 -0.87 -16.08 -5.40
N GLY A 88 -1.61 -17.12 -5.80
CA GLY A 88 -2.87 -16.96 -6.53
C GLY A 88 -2.68 -16.65 -8.02
N ARG A 89 -1.51 -16.94 -8.59
CA ARG A 89 -1.22 -16.88 -10.03
C ARG A 89 -0.55 -18.18 -10.45
N ARG A 90 -1.03 -18.79 -11.53
CA ARG A 90 -0.52 -20.06 -12.07
C ARG A 90 0.28 -19.90 -13.37
N ASP A 91 0.27 -18.73 -13.95
CA ASP A 91 0.93 -18.38 -15.21
C ASP A 91 2.28 -17.66 -14.99
N ILE A 92 2.89 -17.88 -13.83
CA ILE A 92 4.26 -17.44 -13.54
C ILE A 92 5.23 -18.31 -14.33
N VAL A 93 6.10 -17.69 -15.11
CA VAL A 93 7.06 -18.35 -16.01
C VAL A 93 8.49 -17.88 -15.75
N PRO A 94 9.52 -18.61 -16.21
CA PRO A 94 10.90 -18.13 -16.16
C PRO A 94 11.05 -16.73 -16.79
N GLY A 95 11.79 -15.84 -16.13
CA GLY A 95 11.92 -14.43 -16.50
C GLY A 95 10.96 -13.49 -15.76
N ASP A 96 9.95 -14.03 -15.07
CA ASP A 96 9.12 -13.24 -14.17
C ASP A 96 9.84 -12.91 -12.86
N ALA A 97 9.35 -11.87 -12.20
CA ALA A 97 9.72 -11.55 -10.83
C ALA A 97 8.52 -11.24 -9.95
N LEU A 98 8.63 -11.60 -8.66
CA LEU A 98 7.75 -11.10 -7.61
C LEU A 98 8.51 -10.09 -6.77
N GLU A 99 8.08 -8.83 -6.85
CA GLU A 99 8.53 -7.78 -5.95
C GLU A 99 7.67 -7.80 -4.69
N LEU A 100 8.31 -8.05 -3.56
CA LEU A 100 7.68 -8.23 -2.28
C LEU A 100 7.66 -6.94 -1.51
N TYR A 101 6.54 -6.63 -0.89
CA TYR A 101 6.39 -5.41 -0.12
C TYR A 101 5.45 -5.58 1.07
N ALA A 102 5.59 -4.65 2.00
CA ALA A 102 4.61 -4.39 3.05
C ALA A 102 4.04 -2.99 2.84
N ASP A 103 2.72 -2.90 2.82
CA ASP A 103 1.99 -1.64 2.86
C ASP A 103 0.72 -1.85 3.69
N ASN A 104 0.58 -1.03 4.73
CA ASN A 104 -0.54 -1.06 5.67
C ASN A 104 -1.56 0.07 5.40
N GLU A 105 -1.25 1.01 4.51
CA GLU A 105 -2.08 2.19 4.27
C GLU A 105 -3.14 1.94 3.19
N ILE A 106 -2.80 1.22 2.11
CA ILE A 106 -3.68 1.01 0.96
C ILE A 106 -3.78 -0.49 0.66
N GLY A 107 -4.90 -1.12 1.04
CA GLY A 107 -5.24 -2.49 0.67
C GLY A 107 -6.00 -2.57 -0.66
N PRO A 108 -6.30 -3.77 -1.16
CA PRO A 108 -7.11 -3.93 -2.36
C PRO A 108 -8.53 -3.37 -2.16
N ASP A 109 -9.20 -3.05 -3.27
CA ASP A 109 -10.59 -2.60 -3.23
C ASP A 109 -11.51 -3.73 -2.72
N THR A 110 -12.09 -3.50 -1.54
CA THR A 110 -13.04 -4.40 -0.88
C THR A 110 -14.41 -3.77 -0.71
N SER A 111 -14.66 -2.64 -1.39
CA SER A 111 -15.89 -1.83 -1.27
C SER A 111 -17.14 -2.51 -1.82
N SER A 112 -16.98 -3.49 -2.70
CA SER A 112 -18.08 -4.25 -3.30
C SER A 112 -17.75 -5.73 -3.40
N GLN A 113 -18.77 -6.58 -3.31
CA GLN A 113 -18.63 -8.03 -3.42
C GLN A 113 -19.32 -8.48 -4.71
N VAL A 114 -18.68 -9.40 -5.45
CA VAL A 114 -19.19 -9.94 -6.71
C VAL A 114 -19.54 -11.43 -6.63
N GLY A 115 -19.30 -12.05 -5.48
CA GLY A 115 -19.70 -13.42 -5.22
C GLY A 115 -19.43 -13.82 -3.78
N VAL A 116 -20.03 -14.93 -3.36
CA VAL A 116 -19.87 -15.46 -2.00
C VAL A 116 -19.84 -16.98 -2.04
N ALA A 117 -18.86 -17.55 -1.35
CA ALA A 117 -18.76 -18.99 -1.08
C ALA A 117 -18.94 -19.26 0.42
N GLN A 118 -19.55 -20.39 0.78
CA GLN A 118 -19.64 -20.83 2.17
C GLN A 118 -18.75 -22.04 2.42
N VAL A 119 -17.93 -21.97 3.46
CA VAL A 119 -17.11 -23.07 3.95
C VAL A 119 -18.00 -24.17 4.51
N HIS A 120 -17.86 -25.39 3.99
CA HIS A 120 -18.58 -26.58 4.47
C HIS A 120 -17.67 -27.47 5.30
N ALA A 121 -16.50 -27.82 4.77
CA ALA A 121 -15.55 -28.72 5.43
C ALA A 121 -14.14 -28.13 5.33
N PRO A 122 -13.65 -27.45 6.38
CA PRO A 122 -12.27 -26.99 6.43
C PRO A 122 -11.32 -28.16 6.70
N GLY A 123 -10.10 -28.02 6.21
CA GLY A 123 -9.00 -28.95 6.44
C GLY A 123 -7.67 -28.20 6.50
N HIS A 124 -6.65 -28.89 7.01
CA HIS A 124 -5.30 -28.34 7.11
C HIS A 124 -4.27 -29.38 6.66
N SER A 125 -3.32 -28.93 5.85
CA SER A 125 -2.16 -29.69 5.43
C SER A 125 -0.91 -29.05 6.01
N PHE A 126 0.02 -29.86 6.53
CA PHE A 126 1.30 -29.33 7.00
C PHE A 126 2.07 -28.61 5.90
N LEU A 127 1.99 -29.08 4.65
CA LEU A 127 2.76 -28.53 3.55
C LEU A 127 2.10 -27.28 2.94
N THR A 128 0.77 -27.31 2.78
CA THR A 128 0.04 -26.31 1.99
C THR A 128 -0.94 -25.47 2.82
N GLY A 129 -1.01 -25.66 4.13
CA GLY A 129 -1.85 -24.87 5.02
C GLY A 129 -3.34 -25.21 4.89
N PHE A 130 -4.19 -24.20 5.08
CA PHE A 130 -5.64 -24.37 5.07
C PHE A 130 -6.19 -24.61 3.67
N HIS A 131 -7.16 -25.50 3.60
CA HIS A 131 -8.05 -25.69 2.47
C HIS A 131 -9.47 -25.86 2.99
N ALA A 132 -10.46 -25.68 2.15
CA ALA A 132 -11.86 -25.87 2.51
C ALA A 132 -12.67 -26.39 1.33
N GLN A 133 -13.55 -27.36 1.58
CA GLN A 133 -14.67 -27.57 0.69
C GLN A 133 -15.61 -26.38 0.84
N VAL A 134 -15.89 -25.70 -0.27
CA VAL A 134 -16.76 -24.53 -0.33
C VAL A 134 -17.93 -24.81 -1.26
N ARG A 135 -19.08 -24.22 -0.95
CA ARG A 135 -20.22 -24.12 -1.86
C ARG A 135 -20.33 -22.70 -2.34
N GLN A 136 -20.29 -22.47 -3.64
CA GLN A 136 -20.53 -21.14 -4.19
C GLN A 136 -22.04 -20.85 -4.12
N HIS A 137 -22.42 -19.73 -3.52
CA HIS A 137 -23.83 -19.30 -3.44
C HIS A 137 -24.17 -18.29 -4.52
N GLU A 138 -23.32 -17.27 -4.68
CA GLU A 138 -23.55 -16.16 -5.60
C GLU A 138 -22.30 -15.87 -6.43
N GLY A 139 -22.49 -15.48 -7.70
CA GLY A 139 -21.39 -15.20 -8.62
C GLY A 139 -20.52 -16.42 -8.91
N THR A 140 -19.24 -16.18 -9.21
CA THR A 140 -18.27 -17.21 -9.58
C THR A 140 -17.01 -17.06 -8.74
N LEU A 141 -16.56 -18.14 -8.10
CA LEU A 141 -15.26 -18.19 -7.43
C LEU A 141 -14.21 -18.66 -8.43
N ARG A 142 -13.21 -17.83 -8.70
CA ARG A 142 -12.12 -18.14 -9.64
C ARG A 142 -10.85 -18.54 -8.91
N ASP A 143 -10.03 -19.34 -9.58
CA ASP A 143 -8.66 -19.57 -9.15
C ASP A 143 -7.89 -18.24 -9.17
N GLY A 144 -7.12 -17.97 -8.13
CA GLY A 144 -6.44 -16.68 -7.95
C GLY A 144 -7.30 -15.54 -7.39
N ALA A 145 -8.62 -15.72 -7.26
CA ALA A 145 -9.54 -14.66 -6.84
C ALA A 145 -9.16 -14.06 -5.48
N LEU A 146 -9.22 -12.74 -5.40
CA LEU A 146 -9.16 -12.02 -4.14
C LEU A 146 -10.43 -12.26 -3.31
N ILE A 147 -10.27 -12.69 -2.07
CA ILE A 147 -11.35 -13.04 -1.17
C ILE A 147 -11.17 -12.45 0.24
N GLY A 148 -12.28 -12.14 0.90
CA GLY A 148 -12.36 -11.82 2.32
C GLY A 148 -12.93 -12.99 3.12
N HIS A 149 -12.40 -13.25 4.31
CA HIS A 149 -12.91 -14.30 5.21
C HIS A 149 -13.82 -13.68 6.26
N PHE A 150 -15.01 -14.23 6.45
CA PHE A 150 -16.01 -13.73 7.39
C PHE A 150 -16.55 -14.83 8.30
N ARG A 151 -16.81 -14.49 9.56
CA ARG A 151 -17.50 -15.34 10.54
C ARG A 151 -18.54 -14.53 11.28
N GLY A 152 -19.79 -14.97 11.25
CA GLY A 152 -20.89 -14.25 11.90
C GLY A 152 -21.02 -12.80 11.43
N GLY A 153 -20.71 -12.52 10.16
CA GLY A 153 -20.72 -11.17 9.57
C GLY A 153 -19.50 -10.30 9.88
N GLN A 154 -18.56 -10.76 10.71
CA GLN A 154 -17.32 -10.04 11.00
C GLN A 154 -16.18 -10.50 10.08
N VAL A 155 -15.38 -9.54 9.59
CA VAL A 155 -14.16 -9.81 8.81
C VAL A 155 -13.11 -10.45 9.71
N ILE A 156 -12.47 -11.51 9.21
CA ILE A 156 -11.33 -12.18 9.83
C ILE A 156 -10.08 -11.88 9.01
N GLY A 157 -9.17 -11.12 9.62
CA GLY A 157 -7.87 -10.80 9.02
C GLY A 157 -7.96 -9.95 7.75
N SER A 158 -6.87 -9.91 7.01
CA SER A 158 -6.78 -9.20 5.73
C SER A 158 -7.30 -10.07 4.58
N PRO A 159 -7.75 -9.45 3.47
CA PRO A 159 -8.03 -10.17 2.23
C PRO A 159 -6.88 -11.09 1.81
N MET A 160 -7.22 -12.21 1.18
CA MET A 160 -6.29 -13.24 0.75
C MET A 160 -6.68 -13.76 -0.63
N ARG A 161 -5.81 -14.53 -1.27
CA ARG A 161 -6.11 -15.15 -2.57
C ARG A 161 -6.44 -16.62 -2.44
N VAL A 162 -7.37 -17.07 -3.28
CA VAL A 162 -7.51 -18.49 -3.57
C VAL A 162 -6.27 -18.94 -4.33
N LEU A 163 -5.49 -19.86 -3.74
CA LEU A 163 -4.22 -20.32 -4.32
C LEU A 163 -4.40 -21.48 -5.30
N GLY A 164 -5.60 -22.08 -5.28
CA GLY A 164 -5.96 -23.19 -6.15
C GLY A 164 -7.41 -23.60 -5.92
N LEU A 165 -8.08 -23.97 -7.01
CA LEU A 165 -9.38 -24.64 -6.97
C LEU A 165 -9.26 -26.04 -7.55
N SER A 166 -9.92 -26.99 -6.88
CA SER A 166 -10.01 -28.38 -7.34
C SER A 166 -11.44 -28.89 -7.19
N GLY A 167 -11.98 -29.46 -8.26
CA GLY A 167 -13.19 -30.28 -8.22
C GLY A 167 -12.86 -31.76 -8.00
N PRO A 168 -13.87 -32.65 -8.09
CA PRO A 168 -13.67 -34.09 -7.92
C PRO A 168 -12.69 -34.72 -8.94
N ALA A 169 -12.62 -34.15 -10.15
CA ALA A 169 -11.77 -34.63 -11.24
C ALA A 169 -10.38 -33.98 -11.28
N GLY A 170 -10.05 -33.09 -10.34
CA GLY A 170 -8.78 -32.36 -10.30
C GLY A 170 -8.94 -30.85 -10.37
N PRO A 171 -7.87 -30.11 -10.74
CA PRO A 171 -7.87 -28.66 -10.76
C PRO A 171 -8.93 -28.09 -11.72
N ILE A 172 -9.59 -27.02 -11.30
CA ILE A 172 -10.59 -26.30 -12.10
C ILE A 172 -10.29 -24.79 -12.06
N PRO A 173 -10.64 -24.03 -13.11
CA PRO A 173 -10.36 -22.60 -13.15
C PRO A 173 -11.38 -21.76 -12.36
N GLU A 174 -12.60 -22.27 -12.19
CA GLU A 174 -13.69 -21.54 -11.54
C GLU A 174 -14.79 -22.47 -11.00
N VAL A 175 -15.60 -21.93 -10.10
CA VAL A 175 -16.76 -22.59 -9.48
C VAL A 175 -17.97 -21.65 -9.59
N PRO A 176 -18.92 -21.95 -10.49
CA PRO A 176 -20.17 -21.21 -10.61
C PRO A 176 -21.06 -21.38 -9.37
N ALA A 177 -21.99 -20.44 -9.18
CA ALA A 177 -23.04 -20.52 -8.16
C ALA A 177 -23.77 -21.89 -8.17
N GLY A 178 -24.02 -22.40 -6.97
CA GLY A 178 -24.65 -23.69 -6.72
C GLY A 178 -23.69 -24.88 -6.68
N GLN A 179 -22.43 -24.73 -7.10
CA GLN A 179 -21.46 -25.84 -7.17
C GLN A 179 -20.53 -25.90 -5.94
N TYR A 180 -19.90 -27.06 -5.78
CA TYR A 180 -18.89 -27.33 -4.74
C TYR A 180 -17.50 -27.48 -5.34
N ALA A 181 -16.49 -27.04 -4.59
CA ALA A 181 -15.10 -27.34 -4.87
C ALA A 181 -14.27 -27.29 -3.60
N THR A 182 -13.03 -27.76 -3.69
CA THR A 182 -11.99 -27.52 -2.68
C THR A 182 -11.21 -26.27 -3.05
N ALA A 183 -11.26 -25.26 -2.19
CA ALA A 183 -10.44 -24.05 -2.28
C ALA A 183 -9.22 -24.18 -1.39
N LEU A 184 -8.04 -23.93 -1.95
CA LEU A 184 -6.79 -23.86 -1.21
C LEU A 184 -6.52 -22.41 -0.77
N LEU A 185 -6.42 -22.20 0.54
CA LEU A 185 -6.26 -20.88 1.15
C LEU A 185 -4.82 -20.63 1.63
N GLY A 186 -4.02 -21.68 1.80
CA GLY A 186 -2.63 -21.55 2.18
C GLY A 186 -2.45 -21.24 3.67
N PHE A 187 -1.34 -20.57 3.99
CA PHE A 187 -1.05 -20.06 5.33
C PHE A 187 -1.45 -18.59 5.50
N GLN A 188 -2.43 -18.13 4.71
CA GLN A 188 -2.87 -16.73 4.69
C GLN A 188 -3.97 -16.43 5.71
N CYS A 189 -4.70 -17.45 6.15
CA CYS A 189 -5.82 -17.30 7.05
C CYS A 189 -5.33 -16.81 8.42
N ALA A 190 -5.89 -15.69 8.89
CA ALA A 190 -5.57 -15.16 10.22
C ALA A 190 -6.13 -16.04 11.36
N ALA A 191 -7.19 -16.79 11.08
CA ALA A 191 -7.73 -17.82 11.96
C ALA A 191 -8.14 -19.06 11.14
N PRO A 192 -8.16 -20.27 11.74
CA PRO A 192 -8.64 -21.46 11.05
C PRO A 192 -10.07 -21.25 10.53
N PRO A 193 -10.37 -21.60 9.25
CA PRO A 193 -11.73 -21.56 8.72
C PRO A 193 -12.60 -22.60 9.43
N MET A 194 -13.88 -22.27 9.62
CA MET A 194 -14.89 -23.10 10.27
C MET A 194 -16.07 -23.36 9.32
N PRO A 195 -16.79 -24.48 9.48
CA PRO A 195 -18.05 -24.69 8.78
C PRO A 195 -19.00 -23.51 9.00
N GLY A 196 -19.60 -23.00 7.93
CA GLY A 196 -20.48 -21.83 7.95
C GLY A 196 -19.79 -20.49 7.74
N ASP A 197 -18.45 -20.41 7.83
CA ASP A 197 -17.71 -19.20 7.47
C ASP A 197 -17.96 -18.83 6.00
N MET A 198 -17.92 -17.54 5.68
CA MET A 198 -18.15 -17.01 4.33
C MET A 198 -16.85 -16.51 3.71
N LEU A 199 -16.65 -16.78 2.43
CA LEU A 199 -15.59 -16.25 1.60
C LEU A 199 -16.22 -15.30 0.57
N ALA A 200 -16.12 -14.00 0.80
CA ALA A 200 -16.60 -12.99 -0.14
C ALA A 200 -15.58 -12.77 -1.25
N VAL A 201 -16.02 -12.78 -2.50
CA VAL A 201 -15.18 -12.53 -3.69
C VAL A 201 -15.24 -11.06 -4.04
N TYR A 202 -14.07 -10.45 -4.17
CA TYR A 202 -13.93 -9.04 -4.55
C TYR A 202 -13.64 -8.91 -6.06
N PRO A 203 -14.10 -7.83 -6.70
CA PRO A 203 -13.81 -7.61 -8.12
C PRO A 203 -12.31 -7.36 -8.32
N GLU A 204 -11.77 -7.90 -9.41
CA GLU A 204 -10.43 -7.57 -9.89
C GLU A 204 -10.54 -7.06 -11.32
N ALA A 205 -9.81 -5.99 -11.63
CA ALA A 205 -9.81 -5.43 -12.98
C ALA A 205 -9.12 -6.40 -13.93
N ASP A 206 -9.84 -6.88 -14.95
CA ASP A 206 -9.25 -7.68 -16.02
C ASP A 206 -8.37 -6.77 -16.89
N ARG A 207 -7.05 -6.85 -16.68
CA ARG A 207 -6.06 -6.03 -17.39
C ARG A 207 -4.87 -6.89 -17.76
N GLU A 208 -4.36 -6.68 -18.98
CA GLU A 208 -3.13 -7.33 -19.45
C GLU A 208 -1.90 -6.89 -18.61
N TYR A 209 -1.88 -5.62 -18.20
CA TYR A 209 -0.89 -5.05 -17.30
C TYR A 209 -1.48 -3.82 -16.56
N LEU A 210 -0.86 -3.44 -15.46
CA LEU A 210 -1.23 -2.28 -14.64
C LEU A 210 -0.41 -1.05 -14.99
N GLU A 211 0.89 -1.25 -15.25
CA GLU A 211 1.83 -0.20 -15.63
C GLU A 211 3.02 -0.78 -16.40
N HIS A 212 3.66 0.08 -17.17
CA HIS A 212 4.93 -0.17 -17.84
C HIS A 212 5.99 0.76 -17.26
N ARG A 213 7.08 0.20 -16.75
CA ARG A 213 8.22 0.95 -16.23
C ARG A 213 9.09 1.39 -17.40
N GLU A 214 9.42 2.68 -17.41
CA GLU A 214 10.22 3.27 -18.48
C GLU A 214 11.69 3.41 -18.06
N GLY A 215 11.93 3.75 -16.79
CA GLY A 215 13.29 3.90 -16.33
C GLY A 215 13.49 4.26 -14.86
N ILE A 216 14.75 4.30 -14.48
CA ILE A 216 15.25 4.58 -13.14
C ILE A 216 16.36 5.62 -13.23
N ALA A 217 16.38 6.57 -12.28
CA ALA A 217 17.50 7.50 -12.09
C ALA A 217 17.76 7.71 -10.59
N VAL A 218 19.03 7.85 -10.22
CA VAL A 218 19.48 8.10 -8.84
C VAL A 218 19.70 9.60 -8.65
N VAL A 219 19.14 10.17 -7.60
CA VAL A 219 19.26 11.59 -7.26
C VAL A 219 20.61 11.85 -6.60
N HIS A 220 21.38 12.81 -7.13
CA HIS A 220 22.65 13.27 -6.54
C HIS A 220 22.53 14.61 -5.81
N GLY A 221 21.68 15.49 -6.34
CA GLY A 221 21.48 16.82 -5.78
C GLY A 221 20.07 17.32 -6.03
N VAL A 222 19.55 18.16 -5.15
CA VAL A 222 18.18 18.66 -5.19
C VAL A 222 18.17 20.17 -4.93
N ASN A 223 17.46 20.90 -5.79
CA ASN A 223 17.10 22.30 -5.57
C ASN A 223 15.57 22.42 -5.50
N LEU A 224 15.05 22.88 -4.38
CA LEU A 224 13.61 23.11 -4.19
C LEU A 224 13.22 24.46 -4.80
N LEU A 225 12.12 24.51 -5.53
CA LEU A 225 11.67 25.72 -6.24
C LEU A 225 10.68 26.58 -5.42
N GLY A 226 10.24 26.11 -4.25
CA GLY A 226 9.36 26.85 -3.35
C GLY A 226 7.87 26.85 -3.75
N ASP A 227 7.53 26.34 -4.93
CA ASP A 227 6.17 26.13 -5.43
C ASP A 227 5.64 24.70 -5.20
N GLY A 228 6.35 23.92 -4.37
CA GLY A 228 6.05 22.51 -4.12
C GLY A 228 6.72 21.54 -5.12
N SER A 229 7.54 22.05 -6.04
CA SER A 229 8.33 21.25 -6.97
C SER A 229 9.83 21.30 -6.67
N ALA A 230 10.58 20.39 -7.29
CA ALA A 230 12.01 20.29 -7.16
C ALA A 230 12.70 20.05 -8.51
N VAL A 231 13.94 20.49 -8.60
CA VAL A 231 14.86 20.17 -9.69
C VAL A 231 15.97 19.31 -9.12
N ALA A 232 16.07 18.07 -9.62
CA ALA A 232 17.06 17.10 -9.19
C ALA A 232 18.14 16.91 -10.26
N ALA A 233 19.41 16.92 -9.86
CA ALA A 233 20.48 16.34 -10.65
C ALA A 233 20.43 14.83 -10.46
N VAL A 234 20.21 14.08 -11.53
CA VAL A 234 20.02 12.64 -11.50
C VAL A 234 21.01 11.92 -12.40
N GLU A 235 21.39 10.70 -12.05
CA GLU A 235 22.22 9.83 -12.85
C GLU A 235 21.48 8.54 -13.18
N VAL A 236 21.51 8.14 -14.44
CA VAL A 236 21.09 6.80 -14.85
C VAL A 236 22.26 5.84 -14.69
N PRO A 237 22.15 4.79 -13.84
CA PRO A 237 23.23 3.84 -13.61
C PRO A 237 23.66 3.12 -14.90
N GLU A 238 24.95 2.81 -15.00
CA GLU A 238 25.52 2.14 -16.19
C GLU A 238 24.86 0.80 -16.54
N GLN A 239 24.36 0.10 -15.52
CA GLN A 239 23.71 -1.20 -15.65
C GLN A 239 22.34 -1.13 -16.35
N MET A 240 21.79 0.08 -16.55
CA MET A 240 20.48 0.32 -17.15
C MET A 240 20.61 0.84 -18.59
N ALA A 241 21.28 0.09 -19.47
CA ALA A 241 21.54 0.55 -20.85
C ALA A 241 20.26 0.80 -21.70
N ARG A 242 19.12 0.21 -21.34
CA ARG A 242 17.81 0.39 -22.00
C ARG A 242 16.89 1.41 -21.31
N ASN A 243 17.41 2.19 -20.37
CA ASN A 243 16.63 3.16 -19.61
C ASN A 243 16.07 4.27 -20.48
N VAL A 244 14.77 4.57 -20.34
CA VAL A 244 14.12 5.72 -21.00
C VAL A 244 13.41 6.57 -19.95
N LEU A 245 13.73 7.85 -19.90
CA LEU A 245 13.08 8.83 -19.04
C LEU A 245 12.35 9.82 -19.94
N THR A 246 11.05 10.03 -19.70
CA THR A 246 10.22 10.91 -20.53
C THR A 246 9.60 12.02 -19.68
N ALA A 247 9.66 13.26 -20.17
CA ALA A 247 8.93 14.35 -19.54
C ALA A 247 7.42 14.13 -19.71
N GLY A 248 6.67 14.27 -18.62
CA GLY A 248 5.24 13.99 -18.54
C GLY A 248 4.89 12.62 -17.95
N SER A 249 5.85 11.68 -17.89
CA SER A 249 5.61 10.38 -17.25
C SER A 249 5.35 10.52 -15.75
N LEU A 250 4.59 9.56 -15.22
CA LEU A 250 4.49 9.40 -13.79
C LEU A 250 5.79 8.79 -13.26
N ALA A 251 6.08 9.08 -12.01
CA ALA A 251 7.19 8.52 -11.31
C ALA A 251 6.82 8.22 -9.86
N ARG A 252 7.64 7.40 -9.23
CA ARG A 252 7.64 7.20 -7.79
C ARG A 252 9.04 7.43 -7.25
N LEU A 253 9.08 7.98 -6.05
CA LEU A 253 10.29 8.26 -5.30
C LEU A 253 10.53 7.11 -4.32
N ILE A 254 11.68 6.45 -4.46
CA ILE A 254 12.06 5.29 -3.66
C ILE A 254 13.29 5.67 -2.86
N ARG A 255 13.22 5.57 -1.55
CA ARG A 255 14.32 5.82 -0.63
C ARG A 255 14.96 4.50 -0.22
N PRO A 256 16.20 4.20 -0.65
CA PRO A 256 16.93 3.05 -0.15
C PRO A 256 17.23 3.18 1.34
N ASN A 257 17.08 2.09 2.09
CA ASN A 257 17.39 1.97 3.50
C ASN A 257 18.36 0.80 3.71
N GLY A 258 19.56 1.10 4.21
CA GLY A 258 20.64 0.13 4.38
C GLY A 258 21.64 0.15 3.22
N VAL A 259 22.60 -0.77 3.26
CA VAL A 259 23.68 -0.90 2.26
C VAL A 259 23.87 -2.37 1.90
N GLY A 260 24.17 -2.66 0.64
CA GLY A 260 24.49 -4.01 0.17
C GLY A 260 23.26 -4.90 -0.07
N MET A 261 23.43 -6.21 0.12
CA MET A 261 22.45 -7.23 -0.30
C MET A 261 21.18 -7.31 0.58
N GLU A 262 21.19 -6.67 1.74
CA GLU A 262 20.05 -6.61 2.67
C GLU A 262 19.32 -5.25 2.62
N THR A 263 19.63 -4.43 1.62
CA THR A 263 18.97 -3.13 1.44
C THR A 263 17.48 -3.32 1.21
N THR A 264 16.67 -2.64 2.01
CA THR A 264 15.24 -2.47 1.77
C THR A 264 15.01 -1.08 1.18
N SER A 265 13.83 -0.81 0.65
CA SER A 265 13.53 0.54 0.17
C SER A 265 12.13 0.94 0.55
N THR A 266 11.92 2.23 0.79
CA THR A 266 10.58 2.79 1.03
C THR A 266 10.15 3.59 -0.18
N VAL A 267 8.99 3.29 -0.76
CA VAL A 267 8.32 4.21 -1.69
C VAL A 267 7.82 5.38 -0.87
N VAL A 268 8.48 6.54 -1.00
CA VAL A 268 8.16 7.76 -0.25
C VAL A 268 6.93 8.44 -0.83
N ARG A 269 6.82 8.44 -2.16
CA ARG A 269 5.71 9.04 -2.89
C ARG A 269 5.53 8.37 -4.24
N THR A 270 4.29 8.22 -4.70
CA THR A 270 3.94 7.72 -6.02
C THR A 270 3.10 8.76 -6.78
N GLY A 271 2.92 8.60 -8.09
CA GLY A 271 2.13 9.51 -8.92
C GLY A 271 2.72 10.90 -9.08
N ILE A 272 4.02 11.10 -8.80
CA ILE A 272 4.69 12.37 -9.09
C ILE A 272 4.90 12.51 -10.59
N LYS A 273 4.81 13.72 -11.14
CA LYS A 273 5.04 13.97 -12.56
C LYS A 273 6.48 14.41 -12.78
N VAL A 274 7.12 13.83 -13.79
CA VAL A 274 8.34 14.38 -14.37
C VAL A 274 7.93 15.61 -15.19
N THR A 275 8.29 16.81 -14.73
CA THR A 275 7.84 18.06 -15.36
C THR A 275 8.76 18.51 -16.49
N SER A 276 10.06 18.19 -16.39
CA SER A 276 11.06 18.52 -17.41
C SER A 276 12.27 17.61 -17.31
N LEU A 277 12.99 17.49 -18.43
CA LEU A 277 14.31 16.86 -18.49
C LEU A 277 15.26 17.82 -19.20
N ALA A 278 16.52 17.89 -18.74
CA ALA A 278 17.55 18.65 -19.41
C ALA A 278 18.92 17.95 -19.35
N ARG A 279 19.73 18.14 -20.38
CA ARG A 279 21.12 17.66 -20.46
C ARG A 279 21.99 18.80 -20.97
N GLY A 280 23.04 19.16 -20.22
CA GLY A 280 23.92 20.27 -20.58
C GLY A 280 23.18 21.60 -20.78
N ASN A 281 22.23 21.93 -19.89
CA ASN A 281 21.35 23.11 -19.94
C ASN A 281 20.38 23.18 -21.13
N MET A 282 20.26 22.12 -21.94
CA MET A 282 19.24 22.03 -22.99
C MET A 282 18.09 21.15 -22.53
N ILE A 283 16.85 21.65 -22.64
CA ILE A 283 15.65 20.87 -22.37
C ILE A 283 15.50 19.79 -23.44
N ILE A 284 15.23 18.55 -23.01
CA ILE A 284 15.00 17.40 -23.87
C ILE A 284 13.63 16.77 -23.53
N PRO A 285 12.90 16.23 -24.51
CA PRO A 285 11.62 15.58 -24.25
C PRO A 285 11.78 14.21 -23.58
N ALA A 286 12.88 13.50 -23.90
CA ALA A 286 13.24 12.23 -23.31
C ALA A 286 14.76 12.07 -23.21
N GLY A 287 15.22 11.38 -22.17
CA GLY A 287 16.60 10.97 -21.99
C GLY A 287 16.72 9.45 -22.09
N SER A 288 17.64 8.95 -22.90
CA SER A 288 17.91 7.51 -23.01
C SER A 288 19.35 7.16 -22.67
N GLY A 289 19.54 5.92 -22.24
CA GLY A 289 20.85 5.39 -21.87
C GLY A 289 21.35 5.94 -20.53
N THR A 290 22.65 5.89 -20.34
CA THR A 290 23.32 6.16 -19.06
C THR A 290 23.78 7.61 -18.94
N GLY A 291 24.08 8.06 -17.72
CA GLY A 291 24.69 9.35 -17.45
C GLY A 291 23.78 10.36 -16.75
N VAL A 292 24.25 11.61 -16.68
CA VAL A 292 23.67 12.66 -15.83
C VAL A 292 22.64 13.51 -16.59
N PHE A 293 21.55 13.82 -15.89
CA PHE A 293 20.46 14.68 -16.34
C PHE A 293 20.03 15.62 -15.22
N THR A 294 19.35 16.70 -15.60
CA THR A 294 18.55 17.49 -14.68
C THR A 294 17.08 17.12 -14.89
N MET A 295 16.36 16.83 -13.82
CA MET A 295 14.98 16.37 -13.84
C MET A 295 14.11 17.27 -12.96
N GLY A 296 13.06 17.85 -13.55
CA GLY A 296 12.00 18.53 -12.82
C GLY A 296 11.00 17.51 -12.27
N LEU A 297 10.61 17.65 -11.00
CA LEU A 297 9.71 16.75 -10.29
C LEU A 297 8.61 17.55 -9.59
N SER A 298 7.35 17.10 -9.71
CA SER A 298 6.21 17.74 -9.04
C SER A 298 6.09 17.36 -7.55
N THR A 299 7.20 17.37 -6.83
CA THR A 299 7.26 17.08 -5.39
C THR A 299 8.46 17.76 -4.75
N GLN A 300 8.35 18.04 -3.45
CA GLN A 300 9.44 18.54 -2.60
C GLN A 300 10.06 17.46 -1.70
N ASP A 301 9.52 16.24 -1.69
CA ASP A 301 9.95 15.17 -0.77
C ASP A 301 11.26 14.48 -1.19
N VAL A 302 11.78 14.84 -2.37
CA VAL A 302 12.98 14.25 -2.98
C VAL A 302 14.24 14.61 -2.20
N GLN A 303 15.09 13.61 -1.98
CA GLN A 303 16.37 13.72 -1.28
C GLN A 303 17.49 13.12 -2.12
N ALA A 304 18.73 13.49 -1.78
CA ALA A 304 19.91 12.83 -2.36
C ALA A 304 19.89 11.32 -2.02
N ASN A 305 20.35 10.51 -2.98
CA ASN A 305 20.29 9.05 -3.01
C ASN A 305 18.90 8.43 -3.14
N ASP A 306 17.83 9.23 -3.24
CA ASP A 306 16.55 8.68 -3.66
C ASP A 306 16.64 8.19 -5.11
N VAL A 307 15.85 7.17 -5.41
CA VAL A 307 15.70 6.58 -6.73
C VAL A 307 14.37 7.04 -7.29
N VAL A 308 14.40 7.67 -8.46
CA VAL A 308 13.22 8.02 -9.24
C VAL A 308 12.96 6.90 -10.23
N GLU A 309 11.84 6.19 -10.08
CA GLU A 309 11.39 5.16 -11.01
C GLU A 309 10.19 5.69 -11.81
N THR A 310 10.36 5.88 -13.11
CA THR A 310 9.33 6.38 -14.03
C THR A 310 8.50 5.23 -14.61
N TYR A 311 7.22 5.48 -14.80
CA TYR A 311 6.28 4.51 -15.32
C TYR A 311 5.11 5.19 -16.04
N VAL A 312 4.50 4.41 -16.93
CA VAL A 312 3.28 4.74 -17.65
C VAL A 312 2.19 3.75 -17.21
N PRO A 313 1.09 4.22 -16.60
CA PRO A 313 0.00 3.33 -16.24
C PRO A 313 -0.69 2.80 -17.51
N ALA A 314 -1.28 1.61 -17.42
CA ALA A 314 -1.98 1.02 -18.57
C ALA A 314 -3.13 1.92 -19.07
N PRO A 315 -3.43 1.97 -20.38
CA PRO A 315 -4.53 2.75 -20.92
C PRO A 315 -5.86 2.48 -20.19
N GLY A 316 -6.63 3.53 -19.88
CA GLY A 316 -7.87 3.39 -19.12
C GLY A 316 -7.67 3.25 -17.59
N THR A 317 -6.42 3.06 -17.13
CA THR A 317 -6.05 3.40 -15.75
C THR A 317 -6.14 4.91 -15.67
N ARG A 318 -7.15 5.45 -15.00
CA ARG A 318 -7.11 6.86 -14.63
C ARG A 318 -5.83 7.05 -13.81
N ALA A 319 -4.89 7.85 -14.32
CA ALA A 319 -3.76 8.37 -13.55
C ALA A 319 -4.20 9.11 -12.27
N ASP A 320 -5.52 9.31 -12.13
CA ASP A 320 -6.24 9.88 -11.00
C ASP A 320 -7.02 8.83 -10.18
N GLN A 321 -6.66 7.53 -10.19
CA GLN A 321 -6.92 6.64 -9.04
C GLN A 321 -5.91 6.92 -7.90
N GLN A 322 -5.65 8.21 -7.65
CA GLN A 322 -5.85 8.68 -6.28
C GLN A 322 -7.23 8.15 -5.87
N LEU A 323 -7.29 7.34 -4.80
CA LEU A 323 -8.44 7.38 -3.88
C LEU A 323 -8.97 8.81 -3.93
N ALA A 324 -10.23 8.98 -4.33
CA ALA A 324 -10.83 10.27 -4.67
C ALA A 324 -10.10 11.40 -3.93
N PRO A 325 -9.62 12.48 -4.60
CA PRO A 325 -9.08 13.61 -3.88
C PRO A 325 -10.03 13.85 -2.71
N PRO A 326 -9.56 13.91 -1.44
CA PRO A 326 -10.45 14.22 -0.33
C PRO A 326 -11.27 15.40 -0.84
N PRO A 327 -12.62 15.31 -0.80
CA PRO A 327 -13.49 16.25 -1.49
C PRO A 327 -12.85 17.61 -1.32
N LEU A 328 -12.49 18.26 -2.46
CA LEU A 328 -11.85 19.57 -2.50
C LEU A 328 -12.32 20.30 -1.25
N PRO A 329 -11.45 20.66 -0.29
CA PRO A 329 -11.92 21.16 0.99
C PRO A 329 -12.96 22.19 0.65
N GLU A 330 -14.21 21.89 1.04
CA GLU A 330 -15.29 22.84 0.92
C GLU A 330 -14.67 24.15 1.40
N ALA A 331 -14.82 25.19 0.58
CA ALA A 331 -14.41 26.54 0.93
C ALA A 331 -14.68 26.73 2.43
N PRO A 332 -13.65 27.16 3.19
CA PRO A 332 -13.46 26.81 4.59
C PRO A 332 -14.78 26.74 5.33
N SER A 333 -15.08 25.56 5.91
CA SER A 333 -15.99 25.51 7.03
C SER A 333 -15.64 26.68 7.93
N SER A 334 -16.61 27.57 8.12
CA SER A 334 -16.42 28.84 8.81
C SER A 334 -15.60 28.58 10.09
N PRO A 335 -14.58 29.41 10.40
CA PRO A 335 -13.69 29.16 11.52
C PRO A 335 -14.49 28.76 12.77
N VAL A 336 -14.12 27.65 13.40
CA VAL A 336 -14.85 27.10 14.55
C VAL A 336 -14.78 28.09 15.70
N ASP A 337 -15.93 28.59 16.14
CA ASP A 337 -15.99 29.50 17.28
C ASP A 337 -15.82 28.71 18.59
N VAL A 338 -14.70 28.93 19.28
CA VAL A 338 -14.34 28.20 20.51
C VAL A 338 -15.37 28.37 21.63
N ASN A 339 -16.13 29.46 21.60
CA ASN A 339 -17.13 29.77 22.62
C ASN A 339 -18.47 29.07 22.40
N THR A 340 -18.81 28.71 21.15
CA THR A 340 -20.14 28.18 20.80
C THR A 340 -20.11 26.77 20.21
N ALA A 341 -18.98 26.32 19.65
CA ALA A 341 -18.88 25.04 18.96
C ALA A 341 -19.13 23.81 19.85
N PRO A 342 -19.71 22.71 19.31
CA PRO A 342 -19.85 21.46 20.04
C PRO A 342 -18.50 20.74 20.22
N PRO A 343 -18.38 19.80 21.19
CA PRO A 343 -17.13 19.09 21.46
C PRO A 343 -16.55 18.36 20.24
N SER A 344 -17.39 17.82 19.36
CA SER A 344 -16.98 17.16 18.11
C SER A 344 -16.19 18.09 17.19
N ASP A 345 -16.60 19.36 17.10
CA ASP A 345 -16.04 20.33 16.18
C ASP A 345 -14.74 20.93 16.76
N LEU A 346 -14.69 21.07 18.09
CA LEU A 346 -13.45 21.42 18.79
C LEU A 346 -12.39 20.32 18.67
N ALA A 347 -12.79 19.05 18.72
CA ALA A 347 -11.89 17.92 18.56
C ALA A 347 -11.30 17.81 17.13
N ALA A 348 -11.94 18.44 16.14
CA ALA A 348 -11.46 18.50 14.76
C ALA A 348 -10.40 19.60 14.52
N LEU A 349 -10.11 20.44 15.52
CA LEU A 349 -9.12 21.51 15.40
C LEU A 349 -7.67 20.97 15.52
N PRO A 350 -6.68 21.60 14.87
CA PRO A 350 -5.28 21.18 14.96
C PRO A 350 -4.77 21.16 16.41
N GLY A 351 -4.17 20.04 16.83
CA GLY A 351 -3.66 19.87 18.20
C GLY A 351 -4.73 19.52 19.24
N MET A 352 -6.00 19.40 18.85
CA MET A 352 -7.09 19.00 19.75
C MET A 352 -7.32 17.49 19.73
N SER A 353 -7.55 16.92 20.92
CA SER A 353 -8.05 15.56 21.11
C SER A 353 -9.46 15.61 21.70
N PRO A 354 -10.27 14.54 21.62
CA PRO A 354 -11.58 14.49 22.26
C PRO A 354 -11.54 14.85 23.76
N GLU A 355 -10.47 14.45 24.46
CA GLU A 355 -10.23 14.75 25.87
C GLU A 355 -9.98 16.26 26.10
N ARG A 356 -9.16 16.89 25.25
CA ARG A 356 -8.91 18.34 25.29
C ARG A 356 -10.17 19.14 24.92
N ALA A 357 -10.97 18.65 23.98
CA ALA A 357 -12.23 19.26 23.58
C ALA A 357 -13.26 19.22 24.73
N ALA A 358 -13.38 18.09 25.43
CA ALA A 358 -14.22 17.99 26.62
C ALA A 358 -13.76 18.99 27.71
N SER A 359 -12.45 19.04 27.98
CA SER A 359 -11.85 19.98 28.95
C SER A 359 -12.11 21.44 28.57
N ALA A 360 -12.04 21.77 27.27
CA ALA A 360 -12.32 23.12 26.78
C ALA A 360 -13.77 23.54 27.01
N VAL A 361 -14.73 22.62 26.85
CA VAL A 361 -16.16 22.88 27.09
C VAL A 361 -16.43 23.13 28.58
N GLU A 362 -15.77 22.41 29.47
CA GLU A 362 -15.85 22.69 30.91
C GLU A 362 -15.24 24.05 31.27
N LEU A 363 -14.07 24.38 30.70
CA LEU A 363 -13.38 25.65 30.96
C LEU A 363 -14.20 26.85 30.48
N ARG A 364 -14.78 26.81 29.28
CA ARG A 364 -15.64 27.91 28.79
C ARG A 364 -16.88 28.10 29.66
N GLN A 365 -17.49 27.02 30.17
CA GLN A 365 -18.65 27.11 31.07
C GLN A 365 -18.27 27.75 32.40
N ARG A 366 -17.09 27.45 32.94
CA ARG A 366 -16.59 28.03 34.19
C ARG A 366 -16.18 29.49 34.06
N GLN A 367 -15.56 29.86 32.93
CA GLN A 367 -14.95 31.18 32.73
C GLN A 367 -15.89 32.17 32.01
N GLY A 368 -17.01 31.69 31.47
CA GLY A 368 -17.90 32.48 30.61
C GLY A 368 -17.48 32.50 29.14
N GLY A 369 -16.34 31.90 28.80
CA GLY A 369 -15.79 31.80 27.45
C GLY A 369 -14.36 32.34 27.37
N PHE A 370 -13.78 32.31 26.18
CA PHE A 370 -12.41 32.75 25.87
C PHE A 370 -12.43 34.10 25.16
N ALA A 371 -11.50 34.97 25.52
CA ALA A 371 -11.38 36.31 24.93
C ALA A 371 -10.88 36.28 23.48
N ASP A 372 -10.00 35.33 23.16
CA ASP A 372 -9.42 35.11 21.85
C ASP A 372 -8.96 33.65 21.68
N VAL A 373 -8.48 33.31 20.48
CA VAL A 373 -8.00 31.96 20.12
C VAL A 373 -6.71 31.59 20.86
N GLU A 374 -5.93 32.59 21.29
CA GLU A 374 -4.67 32.38 22.00
C GLU A 374 -4.93 31.97 23.46
N ALA A 375 -5.86 32.65 24.12
CA ALA A 375 -6.36 32.32 25.45
C ALA A 375 -6.95 30.91 25.48
N PHE A 376 -7.72 30.53 24.45
CA PHE A 376 -8.18 29.16 24.28
C PHE A 376 -7.02 28.16 24.17
N GLY A 377 -6.07 28.42 23.27
CA GLY A 377 -4.95 27.52 23.02
C GLY A 377 -4.08 27.29 24.26
N VAL A 378 -3.84 28.34 25.05
CA VAL A 378 -3.14 28.23 26.33
C VAL A 378 -3.97 27.45 27.35
N ALA A 379 -5.26 27.70 27.45
CA ALA A 379 -6.15 27.05 28.42
C ALA A 379 -6.26 25.53 28.22
N VAL A 380 -6.16 25.04 26.97
CA VAL A 380 -6.18 23.61 26.63
C VAL A 380 -4.78 22.98 26.54
N GLY A 381 -3.73 23.72 26.87
CA GLY A 381 -2.36 23.21 26.95
C GLY A 381 -1.65 23.02 25.59
N LEU A 382 -2.02 23.78 24.56
CA LEU A 382 -1.33 23.76 23.27
C LEU A 382 0.03 24.48 23.36
N GLN A 383 1.02 23.95 22.64
CA GLN A 383 2.32 24.57 22.47
C GLN A 383 2.24 25.78 21.50
N PRO A 384 3.17 26.74 21.57
CA PRO A 384 3.11 27.97 20.75
C PRO A 384 2.96 27.72 19.24
N HIS A 385 3.64 26.71 18.69
CA HIS A 385 3.55 26.37 17.28
C HIS A 385 2.20 25.72 16.89
N GLU A 386 1.52 25.08 17.84
CA GLU A 386 0.16 24.54 17.67
C GLU A 386 -0.88 25.67 17.68
N ILE A 387 -0.71 26.67 18.56
CA ILE A 387 -1.57 27.87 18.62
C ILE A 387 -1.50 28.66 17.30
N VAL A 388 -0.32 28.76 16.67
CA VAL A 388 -0.18 29.41 15.36
C VAL A 388 -1.00 28.69 14.28
N ARG A 389 -1.00 27.35 14.27
CA ARG A 389 -1.82 26.55 13.33
C ARG A 389 -3.32 26.69 13.57
N LEU A 390 -3.72 27.03 14.80
CA LEU A 390 -5.11 27.20 15.20
C LEU A 390 -5.75 28.49 14.64
N ARG A 391 -4.97 29.56 14.46
CA ARG A 391 -5.46 30.88 14.01
C ARG A 391 -6.18 30.88 12.66
N GLY A 392 -5.88 29.91 11.80
CA GLY A 392 -6.55 29.74 10.49
C GLY A 392 -7.80 28.85 10.52
N ARG A 393 -8.18 28.31 11.69
CA ARG A 393 -9.23 27.30 11.84
C ARG A 393 -10.25 27.60 12.95
N ALA A 394 -9.94 28.54 13.85
CA ALA A 394 -10.79 28.90 14.97
C ALA A 394 -11.02 30.41 15.08
N THR A 395 -12.16 30.81 15.64
CA THR A 395 -12.46 32.19 16.07
C THR A 395 -12.93 32.19 17.53
N ALA A 396 -13.01 33.36 18.15
CA ALA A 396 -13.65 33.52 19.45
C ALA A 396 -14.70 34.63 19.32
N SER A 397 -15.98 34.28 19.39
CA SER A 397 -17.05 35.28 19.41
C SER A 397 -17.08 36.01 20.75
N ARG A 398 -17.53 37.27 20.72
CA ARG A 398 -17.50 38.18 21.88
C ARG A 398 -18.41 37.66 22.99
N VAL A 399 -17.81 37.28 24.11
CA VAL A 399 -18.51 36.99 25.37
C VAL A 399 -18.95 38.30 26.02
N GLU A 400 -20.21 38.40 26.45
CA GLU A 400 -20.65 39.48 27.33
C GLU A 400 -19.92 39.35 28.68
N GLN A 401 -18.97 40.25 28.94
CA GLN A 401 -18.33 40.33 30.24
C GLN A 401 -19.40 40.68 31.29
N ARG A 402 -19.78 39.71 32.13
CA ARG A 402 -20.39 40.01 33.43
C ARG A 402 -19.30 40.68 34.26
N GLY A 403 -19.34 42.01 34.31
CA GLY A 403 -18.41 42.82 35.08
C GLY A 403 -18.31 42.31 36.51
N THR A 404 -17.18 41.69 36.84
CA THR A 404 -16.73 41.60 38.23
C THR A 404 -16.36 43.01 38.65
N GLY A 405 -17.26 43.64 39.42
CA GLY A 405 -17.03 44.94 40.03
C GLY A 405 -15.75 44.92 40.86
N ILE A 406 -14.70 45.53 40.33
CA ILE A 406 -13.55 45.92 41.12
C ILE A 406 -13.93 47.23 41.79
N ARG A 407 -14.06 47.21 43.11
CA ARG A 407 -14.07 48.42 43.92
C ARG A 407 -12.73 49.13 43.71
N GLN A 408 -12.82 50.32 43.15
CA GLN A 408 -11.75 51.32 43.14
C GLN A 408 -11.26 51.51 44.58
N LEU A 409 -10.00 51.14 44.85
CA LEU A 409 -9.28 51.61 46.02
C LEU A 409 -8.64 52.93 45.62
N ASP A 410 -9.08 54.00 46.27
CA ASP A 410 -8.47 55.31 46.22
C ASP A 410 -7.01 55.22 46.72
N ILE A 411 -6.07 55.67 45.88
CA ILE A 411 -4.85 56.38 46.30
C ILE A 411 -4.65 57.53 45.32
#